data_AF-A0AAV6A5X4-F1
#
_entry.id   AF-A0AAV6A5X4-F1
#
_cell.length_a   1.000
_cell.length_b   1.000
_cell.length_c   1.000
_cell.angle_alpha   90.00
_cell.angle_beta   90.00
_cell.angle_gamma   90.00
#
_symmetry.space_group_name_H-M   'P 1'
#
loop_
_entity.id
_entity.type
_entity.pdbx_description
1 polymer ?
#
loop_
_entity_poly.entity_id
_entity_poly.type
_entity_poly.pdbx_seq_one_letter_code
_entity_poly.pdbx_strand_id
1 'polypeptide(L)'
;MLDARVTGRWLGFQGFVRVKNLLDNRYETFGTFAPNARMPWTPVERFLSPAPPVNVLAGLQYRYYPSPEVQLRCALTKAWRQR
;
A
#
# COMPACT_ATOMS: atom_id res chain seq x y z
N MET A 1 -17.67 2.11 -1.07
CA MET A 1 -16.48 1.93 -0.21
C MET A 1 -15.90 3.31 0.06
N LEU A 2 -15.79 3.71 1.34
CA LEU A 2 -15.18 5.00 1.72
C LEU A 2 -13.81 4.73 2.34
N ASP A 3 -12.79 5.38 1.80
CA ASP A 3 -11.41 5.32 2.29
C ASP A 3 -10.93 6.71 2.68
N ALA A 4 -10.15 6.80 3.74
CA ALA A 4 -9.53 8.04 4.20
C ALA A 4 -8.01 7.89 4.20
N ARG A 5 -7.33 8.95 3.78
CA ARG A 5 -5.88 9.02 3.79
C ARG A 5 -5.43 10.37 4.29
N VAL A 6 -4.52 10.36 5.25
CA VAL A 6 -3.83 11.54 5.76
C VAL A 6 -2.35 11.36 5.51
N THR A 7 -1.70 12.40 4.98
CA THR A 7 -0.25 12.42 4.76
C THR A 7 0.31 13.69 5.36
N GLY A 8 1.35 13.56 6.18
CA GLY A 8 2.07 14.68 6.78
C GLY A 8 3.52 14.65 6.32
N ARG A 9 4.07 15.81 5.97
CA ARG A 9 5.49 15.95 5.66
C ARG A 9 6.08 17.05 6.53
N TRP A 10 7.18 16.74 7.20
CA TRP A 10 7.92 17.68 8.02
C TRP A 10 9.42 17.49 7.83
N LEU A 11 10.08 18.47 7.21
CA LEU A 11 11.50 18.43 6.83
C LEU A 11 11.84 17.17 6.01
N GLY A 12 12.65 16.28 6.58
CA GLY A 12 13.03 14.98 6.01
C GLY A 12 12.08 13.83 6.37
N PHE A 13 11.12 14.05 7.26
CA PHE A 13 10.15 13.05 7.67
C PHE A 13 8.87 13.14 6.85
N GLN A 14 8.35 12.00 6.42
CA GLN A 14 7.09 11.87 5.74
C GLN A 14 6.30 10.73 6.40
N GLY A 15 5.21 11.08 7.07
CA GLY A 15 4.27 10.13 7.66
C GLY A 15 3.03 9.97 6.78
N PHE A 16 2.44 8.79 6.78
CA PHE A 16 1.14 8.56 6.19
C PHE A 16 0.30 7.62 7.04
N VAL A 17 -1.00 7.88 7.07
CA VAL A 17 -2.01 7.01 7.65
C VAL A 17 -3.09 6.79 6.60
N ARG A 18 -3.43 5.54 6.35
CA ARG A 18 -4.51 5.12 5.46
C ARG A 18 -5.47 4.29 6.27
N VAL A 19 -6.74 4.67 6.25
CA VAL A 19 -7.82 3.88 6.82
C VAL A 19 -8.69 3.45 5.65
N LYS A 20 -8.78 2.13 5.45
CA LYS A 20 -9.63 1.53 4.43
C LYS A 20 -10.93 1.05 5.05
N ASN A 21 -12.03 1.23 4.31
CA ASN A 21 -13.37 0.80 4.71
C ASN A 21 -13.88 1.45 6.02
N LEU A 22 -13.86 2.79 6.12
CA LEU A 22 -14.20 3.52 7.36
C LEU A 22 -15.63 3.30 7.88
N LEU A 23 -16.57 2.97 7.00
CA LEU A 23 -17.97 2.76 7.39
C LEU A 23 -18.25 1.30 7.80
N ASP A 24 -17.21 0.46 7.94
CA ASP A 24 -17.33 -0.99 8.15
C ASP A 24 -18.39 -1.61 7.25
N ASN A 25 -18.44 -1.13 6.00
CA ASN A 25 -19.51 -1.49 5.11
C ASN A 25 -19.18 -2.88 4.57
N ARG A 26 -20.05 -3.86 4.82
CA ARG A 26 -19.89 -5.21 4.29
C ARG A 26 -20.35 -5.21 2.83
N TYR A 27 -19.40 -5.04 1.91
CA TYR A 27 -19.65 -5.16 0.49
C TYR A 27 -19.01 -6.44 -0.05
N GLU A 28 -19.72 -7.14 -0.92
CA GLU A 28 -19.26 -8.37 -1.56
C GLU A 28 -18.41 -7.96 -2.77
N THR A 29 -17.08 -8.20 -2.73
CA THR A 29 -16.18 -7.52 -3.68
C THR A 29 -16.10 -8.24 -5.03
N PHE A 30 -16.04 -9.57 -5.06
CA PHE A 30 -16.19 -10.35 -6.30
C PHE A 30 -16.66 -11.76 -5.93
N GLY A 31 -17.73 -12.21 -6.59
CA GLY A 31 -18.12 -13.62 -6.58
C GLY A 31 -17.36 -14.33 -7.69
N THR A 32 -16.35 -15.13 -7.35
CA THR A 32 -15.82 -16.09 -8.32
C THR A 32 -16.91 -17.13 -8.56
N PHE A 33 -17.50 -17.09 -9.75
CA PHE A 33 -18.43 -18.11 -10.23
C PHE A 33 -17.64 -19.39 -10.46
N ALA A 34 -17.66 -20.32 -9.49
CA ALA A 34 -17.01 -21.62 -9.64
C ALA A 34 -18.07 -22.74 -9.58
N PRO A 35 -17.98 -23.75 -10.45
CA PRO A 35 -18.88 -24.89 -10.39
C PRO A 35 -18.62 -25.71 -9.11
N ASN A 36 -19.67 -26.00 -8.36
CA ASN A 36 -19.60 -26.77 -7.12
C ASN A 36 -19.42 -28.27 -7.43
N ALA A 37 -18.21 -28.81 -7.25
CA ALA A 37 -17.89 -30.22 -7.55
C ALA A 37 -18.50 -31.24 -6.58
N ARG A 38 -19.24 -30.81 -5.54
CA ARG A 38 -19.87 -31.69 -4.54
C ARG A 38 -21.37 -31.89 -4.75
N MET A 39 -21.98 -31.24 -5.73
CA MET A 39 -23.41 -31.41 -6.05
C MET A 39 -23.56 -31.99 -7.46
N PRO A 40 -24.40 -33.03 -7.66
CA PRO A 40 -24.77 -33.46 -8.99
C PRO A 40 -25.55 -32.32 -9.65
N TRP A 41 -25.21 -31.99 -10.90
CA TRP A 41 -25.77 -30.91 -11.75
C TRP A 41 -25.09 -29.53 -11.74
N THR A 42 -23.87 -29.40 -11.21
CA THR A 42 -22.96 -28.23 -11.41
C THR A 42 -23.65 -26.86 -11.45
N PRO A 43 -24.46 -26.48 -10.45
CA PRO A 43 -24.93 -25.10 -10.35
C PRO A 43 -23.71 -24.20 -10.12
N VAL A 44 -23.62 -23.14 -10.93
CA VAL A 44 -22.57 -22.13 -10.79
C VAL A 44 -22.87 -21.33 -9.53
N GLU A 45 -22.16 -21.62 -8.45
CA GLU A 45 -22.39 -21.00 -7.15
C GLU A 45 -21.50 -19.76 -6.99
N ARG A 46 -22.07 -18.68 -6.46
CA ARG A 46 -21.32 -17.45 -6.19
C ARG A 46 -20.52 -17.68 -4.90
N PHE A 47 -19.23 -17.99 -5.03
CA PHE A 47 -18.33 -17.98 -3.87
C PHE A 47 -18.05 -16.53 -3.48
N LEU A 48 -18.85 -16.03 -2.54
CA LEU A 48 -18.73 -14.70 -1.98
C LEU A 48 -17.46 -14.64 -1.14
N SER A 49 -16.46 -13.91 -1.61
CA SER A 49 -15.31 -13.54 -0.78
C SER A 49 -15.67 -12.26 -0.04
N PRO A 50 -15.88 -12.30 1.30
CA PRO A 50 -16.21 -11.10 2.05
C PRO A 50 -15.08 -10.08 1.90
N ALA A 51 -15.43 -8.80 1.72
CA ALA A 51 -14.43 -7.72 1.73
C ALA A 51 -13.66 -7.76 3.06
N PRO A 52 -12.35 -7.42 3.04
CA PRO A 52 -11.60 -7.27 4.27
C PRO A 52 -12.26 -6.20 5.17
N PRO A 53 -12.28 -6.44 6.50
CA PRO A 53 -12.83 -5.49 7.48
C PRO A 53 -12.01 -4.19 7.52
N VAL A 54 -12.43 -3.23 8.33
CA VAL A 54 -11.70 -1.95 8.51
C VAL A 54 -10.21 -2.21 8.72
N ASN A 55 -9.36 -1.59 7.90
CA ASN A 55 -7.92 -1.81 7.93
C ASN A 55 -7.18 -0.48 8.01
N VAL A 56 -6.33 -0.35 9.03
CA VAL A 56 -5.52 0.84 9.27
C VAL A 56 -4.07 0.51 8.92
N LEU A 57 -3.53 1.22 7.95
CA LEU A 57 -2.14 1.11 7.53
C LEU A 57 -1.44 2.46 7.73
N ALA A 58 -0.49 2.49 8.64
CA ALA A 58 0.35 3.66 8.91
C ALA A 58 1.80 3.37 8.50
N GLY A 59 2.51 4.41 8.07
CA GLY A 59 3.92 4.31 7.74
C GLY A 59 4.65 5.63 7.91
N LEU A 60 5.94 5.54 8.19
CA LEU A 60 6.85 6.66 8.35
C LEU A 60 8.05 6.46 7.42
N GLN A 61 8.43 7.50 6.72
CA GLN A 61 9.60 7.55 5.86
C GLN A 61 10.49 8.69 6.33
N TYR A 62 11.79 8.43 6.39
CA TYR A 62 12.81 9.46 6.65
C TYR A 62 13.74 9.55 5.45
N ARG A 63 13.96 10.77 4.97
CA ARG A 63 14.92 11.09 3.92
C ARG A 63 16.02 11.95 4.53
N TYR A 64 17.22 11.36 4.60
CA TYR A 64 18.43 12.06 4.97
C TYR A 64 19.02 12.73 3.74
N TYR A 65 19.33 14.02 3.85
CA TYR A 65 20.11 14.75 2.86
C TYR A 65 21.53 14.92 3.42
N PRO A 66 22.56 14.31 2.82
CA PRO A 66 23.93 14.57 3.22
C PRO A 66 24.26 16.05 2.98
N SER A 67 25.10 16.62 3.84
CA SER A 67 25.52 18.03 3.74
C SER A 67 26.14 18.33 2.38
N PRO A 68 26.07 19.59 1.88
CA PRO A 68 26.57 19.95 0.56
C PRO A 68 28.05 19.59 0.35
N GLU A 69 28.86 19.72 1.39
CA GLU A 69 30.29 19.37 1.36
C GLU A 69 30.52 17.87 1.14
N VAL A 70 29.72 17.01 1.79
CA VAL A 70 29.80 15.55 1.61
C VAL A 70 29.38 15.17 0.20
N GLN A 71 28.35 15.81 -0.35
CA GLN A 71 27.91 15.57 -1.73
C GLN A 71 29.01 15.91 -2.74
N LEU A 72 29.68 17.06 -2.58
CA LEU A 72 30.78 17.49 -3.44
C LEU A 72 31.98 16.53 -3.37
N ARG A 73 32.39 16.12 -2.16
CA ARG A 73 33.49 15.14 -2.00
C ARG A 73 33.13 13.79 -2.65
N CYS A 74 31.92 13.28 -2.43
CA CYS A 74 31.49 12.03 -3.06
C CYS A 74 31.42 12.14 -4.59
N ALA A 75 30.95 13.26 -5.14
CA ALA A 75 30.89 13.50 -6.57
C ALA A 75 32.29 13.54 -7.21
N LEU A 76 33.23 14.29 -6.59
CA LEU A 76 34.61 14.36 -7.06
C LEU A 76 35.32 13.01 -6.98
N THR A 77 35.10 12.24 -5.91
CA THR A 77 35.70 10.90 -5.76
C THR A 77 35.14 9.91 -6.80
N LYS A 78 33.83 9.99 -7.10
CA LYS A 78 33.23 9.21 -8.20
C LYS A 78 33.81 9.58 -9.56
N ALA A 79 33.95 10.87 -9.84
CA ALA A 79 34.52 11.37 -11.09
C ALA A 79 35.98 10.92 -11.29
N TRP A 80 36.76 10.87 -10.21
CA TRP A 80 38.14 10.39 -10.25
C TRP A 80 38.23 8.87 -10.48
N ARG A 81 37.30 8.08 -9.92
CA ARG A 81 37.28 6.61 -10.06
C ARG A 81 36.85 6.13 -11.46
N GLN A 82 36.18 6.96 -12.25
CA GLN A 82 35.75 6.62 -13.62
C GLN A 82 36.73 7.08 -14.71
N ARG A 83 37.91 7.55 -14.31
CA ARG A 83 38.99 7.96 -15.19
C ARG A 83 40.15 6.99 -15.06
#